data_AF-A0A381SHA0-F1
#
_entry.id   AF-A0A381SHA0-F1
#
_cell.length_a   1.000
_cell.length_b   1.000
_cell.length_c   1.000
_cell.angle_alpha   90.00
_cell.angle_beta   90.00
_cell.angle_gamma   90.00
#
_symmetry.space_group_name_H-M   'P 1'
#
loop_
_entity.id
_entity.type
_entity.pdbx_description
1 polymer ?
#
loop_
_entity_poly.entity_id
_entity_poly.type
_entity_poly.pdbx_seq_one_letter_code
_entity_poly.pdbx_strand_id
1 'polypeptide(L)'
;MKKTNQVKLNDVDYTFNVVYLREYIDPDDQEFFYAYETIYRNVPYKFKDKFNTKSMKMKILKYCDWNYKEPAVNFQNVTKVELIDQDEYYKTYEQVFGDVAEDNNSMFNDYGQSYDRQSFRKDFNKELTYKLNPVKRKIEQMKGLH
;
A
#
# COMPACT_ATOMS: atom_id res chain seq x y z
N MET A 1 16.12 3.56 23.40
CA MET A 1 14.82 3.02 22.93
C MET A 1 15.07 1.64 22.35
N LYS A 2 14.51 0.60 22.97
CA LYS A 2 14.65 -0.79 22.49
C LYS A 2 13.84 -0.90 21.19
N LYS A 3 14.50 -1.26 20.09
CA LYS A 3 13.84 -1.61 18.83
C LYS A 3 12.83 -2.70 19.17
N THR A 4 11.55 -2.40 19.00
CA THR A 4 10.47 -3.38 19.05
C THR A 4 10.88 -4.55 18.16
N ASN A 5 10.93 -5.74 18.74
CA ASN A 5 11.29 -6.97 18.05
C ASN A 5 10.41 -7.09 16.80
N GLN A 6 10.99 -6.89 15.62
CA GLN A 6 10.31 -7.08 14.34
C GLN A 6 9.84 -8.53 14.29
N VAL A 7 8.52 -8.72 14.42
CA VAL A 7 7.92 -10.05 14.47
C VAL A 7 8.10 -10.70 13.10
N LYS A 8 8.96 -11.72 13.02
CA LYS A 8 8.97 -12.65 11.89
C LYS A 8 7.60 -13.34 11.84
N LEU A 9 6.83 -13.11 10.80
CA LEU A 9 5.66 -13.94 10.52
C LEU A 9 6.15 -15.16 9.71
N ASN A 10 6.62 -16.19 10.42
CA ASN A 10 7.18 -17.45 9.88
C ASN A 10 8.51 -17.25 9.07
N ASP A 11 8.73 -18.07 8.04
CA ASP A 11 9.92 -18.09 7.16
C ASP A 11 10.00 -16.93 6.14
N VAL A 12 9.08 -15.96 6.23
CA VAL A 12 9.09 -14.80 5.33
C VAL A 12 9.91 -13.69 5.99
N ASP A 13 10.98 -13.26 5.31
CA ASP A 13 11.69 -12.03 5.65
C ASP A 13 10.68 -10.90 5.81
N TYR A 14 10.73 -10.16 6.92
CA TYR A 14 9.91 -8.96 7.12
C TYR A 14 9.92 -8.11 5.84
N THR A 15 8.78 -7.57 5.45
CA THR A 15 8.64 -6.83 4.20
C THR A 15 8.18 -5.39 4.42
N PHE A 16 8.31 -4.57 3.39
CA PHE A 16 7.68 -3.25 3.32
C PHE A 16 7.05 -3.06 1.94
N ASN A 17 6.20 -2.06 1.83
CA ASN A 17 5.44 -1.73 0.65
C ASN A 17 5.78 -0.30 0.21
N VAL A 18 5.75 -0.07 -1.09
CA VAL A 18 6.01 1.25 -1.68
C VAL A 18 4.69 1.74 -2.25
N VAL A 19 4.19 2.85 -1.69
CA VAL A 19 2.90 3.43 -2.06
C VAL A 19 3.09 4.82 -2.67
N TYR A 20 2.32 5.09 -3.72
CA TYR A 20 2.18 6.38 -4.36
C TYR A 20 0.97 7.08 -3.77
N LEU A 21 1.11 8.35 -3.42
CA LEU A 21 0.04 9.17 -2.85
C LEU A 21 -0.24 10.34 -3.79
N ARG A 22 -1.52 10.68 -3.91
CA ARG A 22 -2.01 11.88 -4.61
C ARG A 22 -2.89 12.66 -3.64
N GLU A 23 -2.65 13.96 -3.49
CA GLU A 23 -3.42 14.83 -2.60
C GLU A 23 -4.63 15.42 -3.32
N TYR A 24 -5.79 15.37 -2.66
CA TYR A 24 -7.03 15.96 -3.12
C TYR A 24 -7.59 16.84 -2.01
N ILE A 25 -8.50 17.73 -2.39
CA ILE A 25 -9.34 18.46 -1.47
C ILE A 25 -10.75 17.89 -1.51
N ASP A 26 -11.36 17.70 -0.35
CA ASP A 26 -12.78 17.41 -0.25
C ASP A 26 -13.57 18.67 -0.67
N PRO A 27 -14.44 18.60 -1.69
CA PRO A 27 -15.19 19.76 -2.15
C PRO A 27 -16.19 20.28 -1.11
N ASP A 28 -16.64 19.45 -0.17
CA ASP A 28 -17.66 19.79 0.81
C ASP A 28 -17.03 20.37 2.08
N ASP A 29 -16.00 19.70 2.61
CA ASP A 29 -15.38 20.05 3.90
C ASP A 29 -14.06 20.83 3.76
N GLN A 30 -13.55 21.01 2.55
CA GLN A 30 -12.24 21.66 2.24
C GLN A 30 -11.04 21.03 2.95
N GLU A 31 -11.17 19.77 3.41
CA GLU A 31 -10.09 19.02 4.03
C GLU A 31 -9.21 18.33 2.96
N PHE A 32 -7.90 18.33 3.19
CA PHE A 32 -6.97 17.62 2.31
C PHE A 32 -6.87 16.15 2.69
N PHE A 33 -6.93 15.27 1.69
CA PHE A 33 -6.75 13.83 1.88
C PHE A 33 -5.88 13.21 0.78
N TYR A 34 -5.31 12.04 1.08
CA TYR A 34 -4.52 11.29 0.13
C TYR A 34 -5.29 10.10 -0.43
N ALA A 35 -5.27 9.94 -1.76
CA ALA A 35 -5.55 8.65 -2.37
C ALA A 35 -4.24 7.87 -2.51
N TYR A 36 -4.28 6.60 -2.12
CA TYR A 36 -3.12 5.72 -2.07
C TYR A 36 -3.17 4.69 -3.20
N GLU A 37 -1.99 4.38 -3.76
CA GLU A 37 -1.83 3.35 -4.78
C GLU A 37 -0.53 2.59 -4.59
N THR A 38 -0.62 1.27 -4.45
CA THR A 38 0.57 0.43 -4.27
C THR A 38 1.35 0.28 -5.57
N ILE A 39 2.65 0.59 -5.52
CA ILE A 39 3.59 0.44 -6.64
C ILE A 39 4.33 -0.90 -6.55
N TYR A 40 4.93 -1.16 -5.38
CA TYR A 40 5.66 -2.39 -5.08
C TYR A 40 5.15 -2.98 -3.78
N ARG A 41 4.78 -4.26 -3.81
CA ARG A 41 4.23 -4.97 -2.67
C ARG A 41 5.19 -6.02 -2.12
N ASN A 42 5.23 -6.17 -0.79
CA ASN A 42 6.00 -7.16 -0.06
C ASN A 42 7.50 -7.16 -0.40
N VAL A 43 8.09 -5.97 -0.59
CA VAL A 43 9.52 -5.84 -0.89
C VAL A 43 10.32 -6.35 0.32
N PRO A 44 11.30 -7.26 0.13
CA PRO A 44 12.13 -7.73 1.23
C PRO A 44 12.85 -6.58 1.93
N TYR A 45 12.81 -6.55 3.27
CA TYR A 45 13.30 -5.40 4.05
C TYR A 45 14.78 -5.08 3.83
N LYS A 46 15.59 -6.06 3.41
CA LYS A 46 16.99 -5.84 3.00
C LYS A 46 17.17 -4.77 1.92
N PHE A 47 16.10 -4.43 1.18
CA PHE A 47 16.11 -3.37 0.17
C PHE A 47 15.61 -2.01 0.67
N LYS A 48 15.11 -1.88 1.92
CA LYS A 48 14.46 -0.65 2.41
C LYS A 48 15.35 0.58 2.27
N ASP A 49 16.63 0.47 2.60
CA ASP A 49 17.57 1.60 2.49
C ASP A 49 17.73 2.09 1.04
N LYS A 50 17.73 1.18 0.07
CA LYS A 50 17.76 1.53 -1.36
C LYS A 50 16.53 2.35 -1.76
N PHE A 51 15.35 1.96 -1.27
CA PHE A 51 14.09 2.65 -1.54
C PHE A 51 13.94 3.96 -0.74
N ASN A 52 14.61 4.09 0.40
CA ASN A 52 14.50 5.28 1.23
C ASN A 52 15.35 6.46 0.73
N THR A 53 16.26 6.24 -0.23
CA THR A 53 17.03 7.32 -0.83
C THR A 53 16.15 8.30 -1.63
N LYS A 54 16.46 9.60 -1.54
CA LYS A 54 15.77 10.66 -2.31
C LYS A 54 15.77 10.37 -3.82
N SER A 55 16.90 9.89 -4.34
CA SER A 55 17.06 9.52 -5.75
C SER A 55 16.10 8.40 -6.17
N MET A 56 15.96 7.34 -5.36
CA MET A 56 15.05 6.25 -5.67
C MET A 56 13.59 6.71 -5.59
N LYS A 57 13.21 7.43 -4.53
CA LYS A 57 11.85 7.98 -4.40
C LYS A 57 11.48 8.88 -5.59
N MET A 58 12.40 9.72 -6.08
CA MET A 58 12.15 10.54 -7.27
C MET A 58 12.03 9.75 -8.57
N LYS A 59 12.80 8.68 -8.74
CA LYS A 59 12.64 7.82 -9.93
C LYS A 59 11.27 7.16 -9.93
N ILE A 60 10.82 6.70 -8.77
CA ILE A 60 9.51 6.08 -8.60
C ILE A 60 8.40 7.11 -8.81
N LEU A 61 8.51 8.29 -8.19
CA LEU A 61 7.53 9.37 -8.32
C LEU A 61 7.37 9.79 -9.80
N LYS A 62 8.47 10.07 -10.50
CA LYS A 62 8.46 10.41 -11.92
C LYS A 62 7.81 9.32 -12.78
N TYR A 63 8.05 8.05 -12.47
CA TYR A 63 7.39 6.96 -13.16
C TYR A 63 5.88 7.00 -12.92
N CYS A 64 5.42 7.17 -11.68
CA CYS A 64 4.00 7.22 -11.36
C CYS A 64 3.32 8.43 -12.01
N ASP A 65 3.87 9.63 -11.84
CA ASP A 65 3.34 10.87 -12.45
C ASP A 65 3.29 10.80 -13.99
N TRP A 66 4.22 10.07 -14.61
CA TRP A 66 4.21 9.88 -16.06
C TRP A 66 3.06 8.97 -16.51
N ASN A 67 2.84 7.85 -15.82
CA ASN A 67 1.89 6.82 -16.24
C ASN A 67 0.46 7.10 -15.77
N TYR A 68 0.30 7.70 -14.59
CA TYR A 68 -1.00 8.00 -14.04
C TYR A 68 -1.48 9.36 -14.55
N LYS A 69 -2.59 9.37 -15.29
CA LYS A 69 -3.27 10.60 -15.70
C LYS A 69 -4.41 10.85 -14.74
N GLU A 70 -4.30 11.89 -13.94
CA GLU A 70 -5.33 12.26 -12.96
C GLU A 70 -6.38 13.18 -13.61
N PRO A 71 -7.61 12.70 -13.85
CA PRO A 71 -8.66 13.52 -14.43
C PRO A 71 -9.43 14.36 -13.40
N ALA A 72 -9.27 14.10 -12.09
CA ALA A 72 -10.09 14.73 -11.06
C ALA A 72 -9.75 16.20 -10.87
N VAL A 73 -10.80 17.04 -10.84
CA VAL A 73 -10.68 18.50 -10.69
C VAL A 73 -10.23 18.95 -9.30
N ASN A 74 -10.44 18.12 -8.29
CA ASN A 74 -10.07 18.40 -6.90
C ASN A 74 -8.65 17.91 -6.55
N PHE A 75 -7.91 17.39 -7.51
CA PHE A 75 -6.50 17.01 -7.34
C PHE A 75 -5.61 18.26 -7.19
N GLN A 76 -4.77 18.27 -6.15
CA GLN A 76 -3.96 19.44 -5.77
C GLN A 76 -2.58 19.50 -6.42
N ASN A 77 -2.30 18.62 -7.39
CA ASN A 77 -1.00 18.51 -8.05
C ASN A 77 0.17 18.22 -7.07
N VAL A 78 -0.14 17.57 -5.95
CA VAL A 78 0.83 17.11 -4.95
C VAL A 78 0.85 15.60 -4.95
N THR A 79 2.05 15.05 -5.17
CA THR A 79 2.27 13.60 -5.24
C THR A 79 3.45 13.20 -4.36
N LYS A 80 3.38 12.01 -3.74
CA LYS A 80 4.40 11.51 -2.81
C LYS A 80 4.62 10.01 -2.98
N VAL A 81 5.76 9.54 -2.47
CA VAL A 81 6.07 8.12 -2.33
C VAL A 81 6.42 7.83 -0.89
N GLU A 82 5.71 6.87 -0.29
CA GLU A 82 5.92 6.43 1.08
C GLU A 82 6.27 4.94 1.14
N LEU A 83 7.00 4.60 2.20
CA LEU A 83 7.36 3.22 2.51
C LEU A 83 6.55 2.81 3.74
N ILE A 84 5.62 1.87 3.57
CA ILE A 84 4.76 1.40 4.65
C ILE A 84 5.23 0.01 5.05
N ASP A 85 5.50 -0.18 6.33
CA ASP A 85 5.91 -1.48 6.86
C ASP A 85 4.76 -2.48 6.82
N GLN A 86 5.08 -3.78 6.77
CA GLN A 86 4.10 -4.83 6.53
C GLN A 86 2.95 -4.84 7.55
N ASP A 87 3.25 -4.63 8.83
CA ASP A 87 2.27 -4.62 9.91
C ASP A 87 1.23 -3.51 9.74
N GLU A 88 1.66 -2.30 9.43
CA GLU A 88 0.76 -1.18 9.17
C GLU A 88 0.03 -1.36 7.83
N TYR A 89 0.73 -1.88 6.81
CA TYR A 89 0.16 -2.04 5.48
C TYR A 89 -1.00 -3.04 5.47
N TYR A 90 -0.94 -4.12 6.25
CA TYR A 90 -1.98 -5.16 6.34
C TYR A 90 -2.89 -5.02 7.55
N LYS A 91 -2.85 -3.88 8.25
CA LYS A 91 -3.60 -3.66 9.48
C LYS A 91 -5.09 -3.75 9.22
N THR A 92 -5.82 -4.47 10.08
CA THR A 92 -7.28 -4.67 9.93
C THR A 92 -8.09 -3.65 10.73
N TYR A 93 -9.37 -3.49 10.40
CA TYR A 93 -10.31 -2.68 11.20
C TYR A 93 -10.38 -3.17 12.64
N GLU A 94 -10.46 -4.49 12.86
CA GLU A 94 -10.42 -5.10 14.19
C GLU A 94 -9.17 -4.68 14.97
N GLN A 95 -7.99 -4.66 14.35
CA GLN A 95 -6.76 -4.22 15.01
C GLN A 95 -6.71 -2.72 15.34
N VAL A 96 -7.46 -1.89 14.62
CA VAL A 96 -7.50 -0.42 14.83
C VAL A 96 -8.56 -0.03 15.85
N PHE A 97 -9.73 -0.66 15.82
CA PHE A 97 -10.89 -0.27 16.61
C PHE A 97 -11.29 -1.28 17.68
N GLY A 98 -10.63 -2.44 17.73
CA GLY A 98 -10.87 -3.48 18.72
C GLY A 98 -12.35 -3.88 18.75
N ASP A 99 -12.94 -3.78 19.94
CA ASP A 99 -14.30 -4.19 20.28
C ASP A 99 -15.38 -3.55 19.38
N VAL A 100 -15.14 -2.37 18.79
CA VAL A 100 -16.13 -1.70 17.91
C VAL A 100 -16.22 -2.36 16.53
N ALA A 101 -15.16 -3.03 16.11
CA ALA A 101 -15.05 -3.70 14.81
C ALA A 101 -14.63 -5.16 14.98
N GLU A 102 -15.14 -5.80 16.05
CA GLU A 102 -14.90 -7.21 16.34
C GLU A 102 -15.21 -8.08 15.11
N ASP A 103 -14.34 -9.05 14.83
CA ASP A 103 -14.34 -9.92 13.66
C ASP A 103 -14.15 -9.24 12.28
N ASN A 104 -14.01 -7.92 12.22
CA ASN A 104 -13.76 -7.22 10.96
C ASN A 104 -12.28 -7.30 10.55
N ASN A 105 -11.95 -8.42 9.91
CA ASN A 105 -10.65 -8.73 9.36
C ASN A 105 -10.37 -8.05 8.00
N SER A 106 -11.22 -7.10 7.58
CA SER A 106 -10.93 -6.29 6.40
C SER A 106 -9.78 -5.34 6.70
N MET A 107 -8.95 -5.07 5.71
CA MET A 107 -7.87 -4.09 5.82
C MET A 107 -8.43 -2.70 6.10
N PHE A 108 -7.87 -2.01 7.10
CA PHE A 108 -8.25 -0.65 7.46
C PHE A 108 -7.98 0.33 6.31
N ASN A 109 -6.77 0.24 5.76
CA ASN A 109 -6.36 0.95 4.55
C ASN A 109 -6.06 -0.07 3.45
N ASP A 110 -6.80 -0.06 2.32
CA ASP A 110 -6.54 -1.00 1.22
C ASP A 110 -5.30 -0.61 0.39
N TYR A 111 -4.84 0.65 0.43
CA TYR A 111 -3.70 1.15 -0.37
C TYR A 111 -3.76 0.79 -1.87
N GLY A 112 -4.96 0.56 -2.42
CA GLY A 112 -5.16 0.07 -3.78
C GLY A 112 -4.67 -1.36 -4.00
N GLN A 113 -4.70 -2.20 -2.96
CA GLN A 113 -4.20 -3.57 -3.00
C GLN A 113 -5.19 -4.54 -3.66
N SER A 114 -6.48 -4.37 -3.40
CA SER A 114 -7.51 -5.28 -3.91
C SER A 114 -7.63 -5.25 -5.44
N TYR A 115 -7.23 -4.14 -6.06
CA TYR A 115 -7.22 -3.97 -7.51
C TYR A 115 -5.88 -3.42 -7.97
N ASP A 116 -5.14 -4.17 -8.79
CA ASP A 116 -3.87 -3.67 -9.33
C ASP A 116 -4.18 -2.50 -10.27
N ARG A 117 -3.68 -1.32 -9.88
CA ARG A 117 -3.92 -0.06 -10.56
C ARG A 117 -2.75 0.29 -11.48
N GLN A 118 -2.88 1.39 -12.20
CA GLN A 118 -2.00 1.76 -13.33
C GLN A 118 -0.51 1.87 -12.94
N SER A 119 -0.22 2.17 -11.68
CA SER A 119 1.13 2.36 -11.15
C SER A 119 1.71 1.08 -10.55
N PHE A 120 0.93 0.00 -10.42
CA PHE A 120 1.39 -1.25 -9.85
C PHE A 120 2.44 -1.91 -10.75
N ARG A 121 3.56 -2.30 -10.14
CA ARG A 121 4.71 -2.86 -10.85
C ARG A 121 4.94 -4.31 -10.52
N LYS A 122 4.95 -4.64 -9.22
CA LYS A 122 5.35 -5.98 -8.77
C LYS A 122 4.90 -6.26 -7.34
N ASP A 123 4.39 -7.47 -7.17
CA ASP A 123 4.32 -8.14 -5.87
C ASP A 123 5.51 -9.09 -5.75
N PHE A 124 6.33 -8.91 -4.72
CA PHE A 124 7.49 -9.77 -4.45
C PHE A 124 7.12 -11.04 -3.69
N ASN A 125 5.91 -11.13 -3.12
CA ASN A 125 5.41 -12.30 -2.40
C ASN A 125 3.87 -12.39 -2.48
N LYS A 126 3.35 -12.90 -3.59
CA LYS A 126 1.90 -13.04 -3.81
C LYS A 126 1.21 -13.95 -2.79
N GLU A 127 1.88 -15.00 -2.34
CA GLU A 127 1.32 -15.91 -1.33
C GLU A 127 1.07 -15.19 0.00
N LEU A 128 1.98 -14.30 0.40
CA LEU A 128 1.77 -13.44 1.56
C LEU A 128 0.56 -12.50 1.36
N THR A 129 0.46 -11.87 0.19
CA THR A 129 -0.70 -11.05 -0.19
C THR A 129 -1.99 -11.84 -0.08
N TYR A 130 -2.08 -13.04 -0.63
CA TYR A 130 -3.32 -13.83 -0.59
C TYR A 130 -3.66 -14.31 0.83
N LYS A 131 -2.64 -14.58 1.65
CA LYS A 131 -2.83 -14.96 3.05
C LYS A 131 -3.40 -13.80 3.87
N LEU A 132 -2.88 -12.59 3.70
CA LEU A 132 -3.25 -11.42 4.50
C LEU A 132 -4.39 -10.59 3.89
N ASN A 133 -4.63 -10.73 2.58
CA ASN A 133 -5.76 -10.18 1.85
C ASN A 133 -6.44 -11.28 1.01
N PRO A 134 -7.30 -12.10 1.61
CA PRO A 134 -8.02 -13.17 0.90
C PRO A 134 -8.98 -12.65 -0.18
N VAL A 135 -9.43 -11.40 -0.08
CA VAL A 135 -10.32 -10.77 -1.07
C VAL A 135 -9.61 -10.65 -2.41
N LYS A 136 -8.34 -10.25 -2.41
CA LYS A 136 -7.51 -10.16 -3.62
C LYS A 136 -7.44 -11.51 -4.38
N ARG A 137 -7.25 -12.61 -3.66
CA ARG A 137 -7.22 -13.97 -4.26
C ARG A 137 -8.54 -14.29 -4.97
N LYS A 138 -9.67 -14.02 -4.31
CA LYS A 138 -11.01 -14.25 -4.88
C LYS A 138 -11.22 -13.42 -6.14
N ILE A 139 -10.84 -12.13 -6.13
CA ILE A 139 -10.97 -11.24 -7.29
C ILE A 139 -10.17 -11.76 -8.49
N GLU A 140 -8.93 -12.21 -8.28
CA GLU A 140 -8.08 -12.69 -9.36
C GLU A 140 -8.59 -14.03 -9.95
N GLN A 141 -9.04 -14.94 -9.08
CA GLN A 141 -9.69 -16.19 -9.51
C GLN A 141 -10.95 -15.91 -10.35
N MET A 142 -11.79 -14.95 -9.95
CA MET A 142 -12.97 -14.54 -10.72
C MET A 142 -12.62 -13.95 -12.10
N LYS A 143 -11.44 -13.33 -12.22
CA LYS A 143 -10.94 -12.76 -13.49
C LYS A 143 -10.24 -13.79 -14.37
N GLY A 144 -10.14 -15.05 -13.95
CA GLY A 144 -9.40 -16.09 -14.67
C GLY A 144 -7.88 -15.86 -14.65
N LEU A 145 -7.38 -15.08 -13.70
CA LEU A 145 -5.95 -14.90 -13.46
C LEU A 145 -5.51 -16.00 -12.50
N HIS A 146 -4.50 -16.78 -12.90
CA HIS A 146 -3.92 -17.89 -12.11
C HIS A 146 -2.49 -17.57 -11.72
#